data_AF-Q58IS9-F1
#
_entry.id   AF-Q58IS9-F1
#
_cell.length_a   1.000
_cell.length_b   1.000
_cell.length_c   1.000
_cell.angle_alpha   90.00
_cell.angle_beta   90.00
_cell.angle_gamma   90.00
#
_symmetry.space_group_name_H-M   'P 1'
#
loop_
_entity.id
_entity.type
_entity.pdbx_description
1 polymer ?
#
loop_
_entity_poly.entity_id
_entity_poly.type
_entity_poly.pdbx_seq_one_letter_code
_entity_poly.pdbx_strand_id
1 'polypeptide(L)'
;MKFAAQRILGRDLHFWTARTGLDTAPLGRLLSRPPAQPVLDDGRYRAALAAGRPDRRAVFTGTDGAQLIWPDGEREEVDAIVFATGYRPDLPYLTDLDGALDTEGKPRHREGLATGVPGLAFVGLEWQRSLSSNSLRGVGRDAERIARRLAAYLARR
;
A
#
# COMPACT_ATOMS: atom_id res chain seq x y z
N MET A 1 7.07 -13.77 0.59
CA MET A 1 6.65 -13.00 -0.61
C MET A 1 5.51 -13.73 -1.28
N LYS A 2 4.43 -13.03 -1.67
CA LYS A 2 3.28 -13.63 -2.36
C LYS A 2 3.28 -13.16 -3.82
N PHE A 3 2.99 -14.08 -4.72
CA PHE A 3 3.00 -13.85 -6.15
C PHE A 3 1.61 -14.16 -6.72
N ALA A 4 1.18 -13.38 -7.70
CA ALA A 4 -0.02 -13.63 -8.48
C ALA A 4 0.33 -13.63 -9.97
N ALA A 5 -0.31 -14.50 -10.74
CA ALA A 5 -0.12 -14.52 -12.19
C ALA A 5 -0.58 -13.18 -12.78
N GLN A 6 0.31 -12.49 -13.49
CA GLN A 6 -0.04 -11.23 -14.15
C GLN A 6 -1.12 -11.45 -15.22
N ARG A 7 -1.07 -12.60 -15.93
CA ARG A 7 -2.05 -12.97 -16.95
C ARG A 7 -2.79 -14.23 -16.55
N ILE A 8 -4.12 -14.16 -16.57
CA ILE A 8 -5.02 -15.27 -16.34
C ILE A 8 -5.85 -15.46 -17.61
N LEU A 9 -5.89 -16.68 -18.16
CA LEU A 9 -6.62 -16.99 -19.40
C LEU A 9 -6.34 -16.00 -20.54
N GLY A 10 -5.08 -15.62 -20.71
CA GLY A 10 -4.63 -14.73 -21.79
C GLY A 10 -4.94 -13.24 -21.59
N ARG A 11 -5.52 -12.81 -20.45
CA ARG A 11 -5.79 -11.40 -20.14
C ARG A 11 -5.11 -10.99 -18.83
N ASP A 12 -4.81 -9.69 -18.69
CA ASP A 12 -4.20 -9.14 -17.48
C ASP A 12 -5.12 -9.33 -16.25
N LEU A 13 -4.56 -9.52 -15.07
CA LEU A 13 -5.31 -9.66 -13.82
C LEU A 13 -6.31 -8.51 -13.63
N HIS A 14 -5.90 -7.28 -13.95
CA HIS A 14 -6.75 -6.11 -13.80
C HIS A 14 -7.95 -6.09 -14.76
N PHE A 15 -7.83 -6.73 -15.93
CA PHE A 15 -8.97 -6.92 -16.82
C PHE A 15 -10.07 -7.74 -16.12
N TRP A 16 -9.68 -8.81 -15.44
CA TRP A 16 -10.61 -9.67 -14.71
C TRP A 16 -11.19 -9.01 -13.48
N THR A 17 -10.39 -8.30 -12.68
CA THR A 17 -10.89 -7.62 -11.49
C THR A 17 -11.81 -6.45 -11.85
N ALA A 18 -11.56 -5.77 -12.97
CA ALA A 18 -12.48 -4.79 -13.53
C ALA A 18 -13.78 -5.44 -14.02
N ARG A 19 -13.68 -6.51 -14.83
CA ARG A 19 -14.85 -7.17 -15.43
C ARG A 19 -15.77 -7.84 -14.42
N THR A 20 -15.21 -8.39 -13.34
CA THR A 20 -15.98 -9.03 -12.26
C THR A 20 -16.48 -8.03 -11.21
N GLY A 21 -16.07 -6.77 -11.28
CA GLY A 21 -16.44 -5.71 -10.33
C GLY A 21 -15.64 -5.72 -9.02
N LEU A 22 -14.73 -6.68 -8.83
CA LEU A 22 -13.86 -6.77 -7.65
C LEU A 22 -13.02 -5.49 -7.43
N ASP A 23 -12.67 -4.80 -8.51
CA ASP A 23 -12.00 -3.50 -8.47
C ASP A 23 -12.72 -2.45 -7.64
N THR A 24 -14.05 -2.50 -7.66
CA THR A 24 -14.93 -1.49 -7.05
C THR A 24 -15.66 -1.99 -5.82
N ALA A 25 -15.59 -3.29 -5.55
CA ALA A 25 -16.29 -3.92 -4.45
C ALA A 25 -15.85 -3.26 -3.12
N PRO A 26 -16.80 -2.76 -2.30
CA PRO A 26 -16.49 -2.00 -1.08
C PRO A 26 -16.10 -2.93 0.07
N LEU A 27 -15.10 -3.78 -0.17
CA LEU A 27 -14.65 -4.81 0.76
C LEU A 27 -13.64 -4.28 1.77
N GLY A 28 -13.04 -3.11 1.55
CA GLY A 28 -12.04 -2.52 2.45
C GLY A 28 -12.55 -2.38 3.89
N ARG A 29 -13.83 -2.03 4.08
CA ARG A 29 -14.47 -1.92 5.40
C ARG A 29 -14.57 -3.25 6.17
N LEU A 30 -14.46 -4.39 5.49
CA LEU A 30 -14.53 -5.72 6.09
C LEU A 30 -13.15 -6.24 6.50
N LEU A 31 -12.08 -5.51 6.16
CA LEU A 31 -10.71 -5.94 6.38
C LEU A 31 -10.10 -5.16 7.55
N SER A 32 -9.98 -5.79 8.71
CA SER A 32 -9.25 -5.21 9.85
C SER A 32 -7.73 -5.18 9.62
N ARG A 33 -7.23 -6.08 8.76
CA ARG A 33 -5.83 -6.15 8.32
C ARG A 33 -5.81 -6.43 6.82
N PRO A 34 -5.82 -5.38 5.98
CA PRO A 34 -5.79 -5.58 4.55
C PRO A 34 -4.53 -6.34 4.12
N PRO A 35 -4.64 -7.28 3.16
CA PRO A 35 -3.47 -7.95 2.63
C PRO A 35 -2.67 -6.99 1.76
N ALA A 36 -1.34 -7.03 1.90
CA ALA A 36 -0.44 -6.38 0.97
C ALA A 36 -0.67 -6.90 -0.46
N GLN A 37 -0.52 -6.02 -1.44
CA GLN A 37 -0.64 -6.40 -2.84
C GLN A 37 0.43 -7.46 -3.21
N PRO A 38 0.04 -8.56 -3.86
CA PRO A 38 1.00 -9.55 -4.32
C PRO A 38 1.83 -9.00 -5.48
N VAL A 39 3.02 -9.57 -5.68
CA VAL A 39 3.80 -9.27 -6.89
C VAL A 39 3.12 -9.92 -8.09
N LEU A 40 2.73 -9.09 -9.05
CA LEU A 40 2.23 -9.54 -10.34
C LEU A 40 3.43 -10.01 -11.15
N ASP A 41 3.40 -11.30 -11.49
CA ASP A 41 4.54 -11.98 -12.08
C ASP A 41 4.08 -12.83 -13.28
N ASP A 42 4.85 -12.78 -14.35
CA ASP A 42 4.72 -13.67 -15.51
C ASP A 42 5.52 -14.99 -15.32
N GLY A 43 6.22 -15.10 -14.19
CA GLY A 43 7.05 -16.23 -13.80
C GLY A 43 8.53 -15.84 -13.67
N ARG A 44 8.93 -14.72 -14.24
CA ARG A 44 10.32 -14.25 -14.23
C ARG A 44 10.86 -14.05 -12.82
N TYR A 45 10.12 -13.32 -11.98
CA TYR A 45 10.62 -12.96 -10.64
C TYR A 45 10.64 -14.18 -9.72
N ARG A 46 9.58 -15.00 -9.77
CA ARG A 46 9.54 -16.25 -9.00
C ARG A 46 10.68 -17.20 -9.40
N ALA A 47 10.94 -17.37 -10.70
CA ALA A 47 12.01 -18.23 -11.19
C ALA A 47 13.39 -17.70 -10.78
N ALA A 48 13.60 -16.39 -10.85
CA ALA A 48 14.85 -15.76 -10.43
C ALA A 48 15.15 -16.02 -8.94
N LEU A 49 14.16 -15.80 -8.06
CA LEU A 49 14.32 -16.09 -6.63
C LEU A 49 14.54 -17.57 -6.33
N ALA A 50 13.84 -18.48 -7.03
CA ALA A 50 14.04 -19.91 -6.87
C ALA A 50 15.45 -20.35 -7.29
N ALA A 51 16.05 -19.64 -8.24
CA ALA A 51 17.43 -19.84 -8.67
C ALA A 51 18.47 -19.09 -7.82
N GLY A 52 18.08 -18.48 -6.68
CA GLY A 52 18.98 -17.72 -5.82
C GLY A 52 19.53 -16.44 -6.47
N ARG A 53 18.75 -15.81 -7.37
CA ARG A 53 19.15 -14.60 -8.11
C ARG A 53 18.09 -13.49 -7.95
N PRO A 54 18.35 -12.42 -7.18
CA PRO A 54 19.59 -12.15 -6.44
C PRO A 54 19.81 -13.09 -5.25
N ASP A 55 21.04 -13.12 -4.75
CA ASP A 55 21.33 -13.76 -3.47
C ASP A 55 20.47 -13.10 -2.37
N ARG A 56 19.73 -13.94 -1.64
CA ARG A 56 18.75 -13.48 -0.67
C ARG A 56 19.20 -13.89 0.72
N ARG A 57 19.61 -12.88 1.48
CA ARG A 57 20.06 -12.98 2.87
C ARG A 57 19.27 -12.05 3.78
N ALA A 58 19.44 -12.21 5.10
CA ALA A 58 18.92 -11.24 6.07
C ALA A 58 19.57 -9.87 5.84
N VAL A 59 18.87 -8.78 6.19
CA VAL A 59 19.44 -7.43 6.07
C VAL A 59 20.69 -7.31 6.96
N PHE A 60 21.71 -6.61 6.47
CA PHE A 60 22.90 -6.26 7.24
C PHE A 60 22.51 -5.50 8.53
N THR A 61 23.35 -5.60 9.56
CA THR A 61 23.11 -5.04 10.90
C THR A 61 23.82 -3.71 11.14
N GLY A 62 24.80 -3.37 10.32
CA GLY A 62 25.54 -2.12 10.42
C GLY A 62 26.38 -1.82 9.19
N THR A 63 27.04 -0.67 9.23
CA THR A 63 27.95 -0.21 8.17
C THR A 63 29.23 0.33 8.80
N ASP A 64 30.37 0.10 8.16
CA ASP A 64 31.68 0.66 8.50
C ASP A 64 32.31 1.22 7.22
N GLY A 65 32.20 2.53 7.02
CA GLY A 65 32.49 3.15 5.72
C GLY A 65 31.62 2.57 4.61
N ALA A 66 32.26 1.98 3.59
CA ALA A 66 31.59 1.31 2.47
C ALA A 66 31.27 -0.18 2.73
N GLN A 67 31.61 -0.70 3.91
CA GLN A 67 31.37 -2.11 4.25
C GLN A 67 30.04 -2.28 4.98
N LEU A 68 29.24 -3.26 4.55
CA LEU A 68 28.12 -3.79 5.28
C LEU A 68 28.61 -4.84 6.29
N ILE A 69 28.00 -4.87 7.47
CA ILE A 69 28.24 -5.90 8.50
C ILE A 69 27.02 -6.82 8.54
N TRP A 70 27.22 -8.10 8.26
CA TRP A 70 26.16 -9.10 8.24
C TRP A 70 25.90 -9.69 9.63
N PRO A 71 24.74 -10.34 9.87
CA PRO A 71 24.41 -10.91 11.18
C PRO A 71 25.39 -11.98 11.70
N ASP A 72 26.10 -12.66 10.81
CA ASP A 72 27.14 -13.65 11.11
C ASP A 72 28.53 -13.03 11.35
N GLY A 73 28.65 -11.71 11.23
CA GLY A 73 29.90 -10.97 11.37
C GLY A 73 30.70 -10.82 10.07
N GLU A 74 30.24 -11.39 8.94
CA GLU A 74 30.88 -11.13 7.65
C GLU A 74 30.80 -9.66 7.28
N ARG A 75 31.81 -9.21 6.53
CA ARG A 75 31.90 -7.83 6.03
C ARG A 75 31.95 -7.85 4.51
N GLU A 76 31.14 -7.01 3.87
CA GLU A 76 31.05 -6.91 2.42
C GLU A 76 31.11 -5.46 1.98
N GLU A 77 32.06 -5.13 1.12
CA GLU A 77 32.15 -3.81 0.50
C GLU A 77 31.11 -3.68 -0.61
N VAL A 78 30.35 -2.58 -0.62
CA VAL A 78 29.33 -2.30 -1.64
C VAL A 78 29.45 -0.87 -2.17
N ASP A 79 29.23 -0.70 -3.47
CA ASP A 79 29.23 0.64 -4.08
C ASP A 79 27.92 1.40 -3.83
N ALA A 80 26.80 0.68 -3.68
CA ALA A 80 25.48 1.28 -3.56
C ALA A 80 24.49 0.41 -2.76
N ILE A 81 23.59 1.07 -2.03
CA ILE A 81 22.46 0.45 -1.34
C ILE A 81 21.17 1.01 -1.93
N VAL A 82 20.29 0.12 -2.40
CA VAL A 82 18.97 0.49 -2.95
C VAL A 82 17.87 0.08 -1.96
N PHE A 83 17.22 1.06 -1.32
CA PHE A 83 16.10 0.81 -0.42
C PHE A 83 14.80 0.61 -1.19
N ALA A 84 14.45 -0.65 -1.44
CA ALA A 84 13.17 -1.06 -2.03
C ALA A 84 12.15 -1.50 -0.95
N THR A 85 12.08 -0.78 0.17
CA THR A 85 11.31 -1.16 1.38
C THR A 85 9.87 -0.65 1.42
N GLY A 86 9.43 0.05 0.36
CA GLY A 86 8.07 0.59 0.23
C GLY A 86 7.90 1.96 0.89
N TYR A 87 6.64 2.34 1.13
CA TYR A 87 6.26 3.67 1.63
C TYR A 87 5.25 3.57 2.77
N ARG A 88 5.14 4.64 3.56
CA ARG A 88 4.08 4.85 4.56
C ARG A 88 3.38 6.18 4.27
N PRO A 89 2.11 6.36 4.69
CA PRO A 89 1.48 7.68 4.63
C PRO A 89 2.34 8.73 5.36
N ASP A 90 2.64 9.82 4.69
CA ASP A 90 3.41 10.94 5.25
C ASP A 90 2.43 12.03 5.70
N LEU A 91 2.06 11.99 6.98
CA LEU A 91 0.99 12.82 7.55
C LEU A 91 1.38 13.61 8.82
N PRO A 92 2.65 14.06 9.00
CA PRO A 92 3.04 14.75 10.24
C PRO A 92 2.23 16.03 10.47
N TYR A 93 1.74 16.67 9.40
CA TYR A 93 0.89 17.86 9.45
C TYR A 93 -0.50 17.63 10.08
N LEU A 94 -0.87 16.38 10.39
CA LEU A 94 -2.12 16.04 11.09
C LEU A 94 -1.90 15.61 12.54
N THR A 95 -0.66 15.62 13.03
CA THR A 95 -0.32 15.10 14.38
C THR A 95 -1.04 15.88 15.49
N ASP A 96 -1.15 17.20 15.34
CA ASP A 96 -1.83 18.07 16.31
C ASP A 96 -3.36 18.10 16.15
N LEU A 97 -3.90 17.37 15.17
CA LEU A 97 -5.33 17.29 14.92
C LEU A 97 -5.92 16.05 15.61
N ASP A 98 -6.36 16.25 16.85
CA ASP A 98 -6.92 15.20 17.70
C ASP A 98 -8.00 14.37 16.98
N GLY A 99 -7.79 13.05 16.91
CA GLY A 99 -8.71 12.11 16.29
C GLY A 99 -8.52 11.90 14.78
N ALA A 100 -7.58 12.60 14.12
CA ALA A 100 -7.26 12.39 12.71
C ALA A 100 -6.43 11.12 12.48
N LEU A 101 -5.43 10.88 13.34
CA LEU A 101 -4.51 9.75 13.26
C LEU A 101 -4.67 8.81 14.46
N ASP A 102 -4.25 7.54 14.30
CA ASP A 102 -4.12 6.57 15.39
C ASP A 102 -2.73 6.66 16.04
N THR A 103 -2.49 5.80 17.04
CA THR A 103 -1.21 5.75 17.76
C THR A 103 -0.03 5.32 16.89
N GLU A 104 -0.27 4.78 15.69
CA GLU A 104 0.75 4.42 14.70
C GLU A 104 0.92 5.49 13.62
N GLY A 105 0.26 6.65 13.75
CA GLY A 105 0.29 7.73 12.77
C GLY A 105 -0.55 7.45 11.52
N LYS A 106 -1.44 6.44 11.53
CA LYS A 106 -2.29 6.11 10.38
C LYS A 106 -3.61 6.86 10.42
N PRO A 107 -4.18 7.24 9.27
CA PRO A 107 -5.52 7.83 9.18
C PRO A 107 -6.61 7.02 9.87
N ARG A 108 -7.32 7.64 10.82
CA ARG A 108 -8.51 7.06 11.44
C ARG A 108 -9.73 7.35 10.59
N HIS A 109 -10.14 6.39 9.76
CA HIS A 109 -11.24 6.59 8.83
C HIS A 109 -12.14 5.37 8.67
N ARG A 110 -13.35 5.61 8.13
CA ARG A 110 -14.23 4.58 7.58
C ARG A 110 -14.55 4.93 6.14
N GLU A 111 -14.06 4.10 5.22
CA GLU A 111 -14.14 4.39 3.78
C GLU A 111 -13.68 5.83 3.46
N GLY A 112 -12.50 6.25 3.94
CA GLY A 112 -11.94 7.58 3.74
C GLY A 112 -12.60 8.76 4.48
N LEU A 113 -13.73 8.60 5.16
CA LEU A 113 -14.25 9.66 6.04
C LEU A 113 -13.60 9.54 7.43
N ALA A 114 -13.04 10.62 7.95
CA ALA A 114 -12.43 10.60 9.28
C ALA A 114 -13.48 10.27 10.35
N THR A 115 -13.11 9.43 11.31
CA THR A 115 -14.03 9.02 12.39
C THR A 115 -13.96 9.92 13.62
N GLY A 116 -12.85 10.62 13.83
CA GLY A 116 -12.64 11.51 14.99
C GLY A 116 -12.83 12.99 14.70
N VAL A 117 -12.74 13.40 13.42
CA VAL A 117 -12.76 14.81 13.03
C VAL A 117 -13.86 15.05 11.97
N PRO A 118 -15.01 15.64 12.36
CA PRO A 118 -16.06 15.97 11.42
C PRO A 118 -15.56 16.89 10.29
N GLY A 119 -15.89 16.56 9.04
CA GLY A 119 -15.47 17.32 7.87
C GLY A 119 -14.07 16.99 7.34
N LEU A 120 -13.30 16.13 8.01
CA LEU A 120 -12.02 15.62 7.50
C LEU A 120 -12.25 14.34 6.68
N ALA A 121 -11.51 14.20 5.58
CA ALA A 121 -11.51 12.99 4.76
C ALA A 121 -10.13 12.72 4.15
N PHE A 122 -9.88 11.46 3.81
CA PHE A 122 -8.66 10.93 3.23
C PHE A 122 -8.97 10.26 1.90
N VAL A 123 -8.05 10.37 0.93
CA VAL A 123 -8.19 9.80 -0.42
C VAL A 123 -6.88 9.12 -0.80
N GLY A 124 -6.98 8.00 -1.52
CA GLY A 124 -5.82 7.29 -2.07
C GLY A 124 -5.18 6.29 -1.11
N LEU A 125 -5.84 5.93 -0.01
CA LEU A 125 -5.32 4.95 0.94
C LEU A 125 -5.47 3.51 0.41
N GLU A 126 -4.53 2.65 0.76
CA GLU A 126 -4.60 1.23 0.43
C GLU A 126 -5.85 0.62 1.09
N TRP A 127 -6.64 -0.11 0.30
CA TRP A 127 -7.93 -0.69 0.74
C TRP A 127 -8.90 0.31 1.37
N GLN A 128 -8.78 1.62 1.09
CA GLN A 128 -9.63 2.66 1.67
C GLN A 128 -11.11 2.29 1.62
N ARG A 129 -11.56 1.89 0.43
CA ARG A 129 -12.90 1.33 0.20
C ARG A 129 -12.81 0.02 -0.57
N SER A 130 -11.92 -0.08 -1.54
CA SER A 130 -11.81 -1.20 -2.47
C SER A 130 -10.34 -1.55 -2.75
N LEU A 131 -10.10 -2.67 -3.42
CA LEU A 131 -8.76 -3.10 -3.85
C LEU A 131 -8.04 -2.03 -4.70
N SER A 132 -8.79 -1.22 -5.45
CA SER A 132 -8.22 -0.23 -6.38
C SER A 132 -8.01 1.17 -5.78
N SER A 133 -8.33 1.37 -4.50
CA SER A 133 -8.41 2.69 -3.86
C SER A 133 -7.11 3.52 -3.93
N ASN A 134 -5.94 2.89 -3.83
CA ASN A 134 -4.62 3.55 -3.91
C ASN A 134 -4.02 3.56 -5.32
N SER A 135 -4.83 3.42 -6.35
CA SER A 135 -4.37 3.39 -7.75
C SER A 135 -5.09 4.43 -8.59
N LEU A 136 -4.46 4.90 -9.68
CA LEU A 136 -5.12 5.79 -10.65
C LEU A 136 -6.41 5.18 -11.22
N ARG A 137 -6.45 3.85 -11.34
CA ARG A 137 -7.64 3.09 -11.78
C ARG A 137 -8.81 3.20 -10.81
N GLY A 138 -8.59 3.52 -9.53
CA GLY A 138 -9.66 3.51 -8.52
C GLY A 138 -9.87 4.78 -7.71
N VAL A 139 -8.82 5.57 -7.49
CA VAL A 139 -8.83 6.72 -6.58
C VAL A 139 -9.90 7.76 -6.94
N GLY A 140 -10.17 7.97 -8.23
CA GLY A 140 -11.18 8.94 -8.69
C GLY A 140 -12.58 8.64 -8.15
N ARG A 141 -12.99 7.38 -8.06
CA ARG A 141 -14.31 6.99 -7.52
C ARG A 141 -14.42 7.26 -6.02
N ASP A 142 -13.30 7.10 -5.30
CA ASP A 142 -13.26 7.37 -3.87
C ASP A 142 -13.28 8.88 -3.60
N ALA A 143 -12.52 9.65 -4.38
CA ALA A 143 -12.55 11.11 -4.35
C ALA A 143 -13.95 11.66 -4.63
N GLU A 144 -14.61 11.20 -5.69
CA GLU A 144 -15.96 11.63 -6.05
C GLU A 144 -16.99 11.34 -4.95
N ARG A 145 -16.91 10.14 -4.33
CA ARG A 145 -17.77 9.79 -3.20
C ARG A 145 -17.51 10.67 -1.98
N ILE A 146 -16.25 10.96 -1.67
CA ILE A 146 -15.86 11.82 -0.54
C ILE A 146 -16.33 13.25 -0.79
N ALA A 147 -16.11 13.80 -1.98
CA ALA A 147 -16.57 15.13 -2.34
C ALA A 147 -18.09 15.28 -2.15
N ARG A 148 -18.89 14.31 -2.62
CA ARG A 148 -20.34 14.29 -2.37
C ARG A 148 -20.70 14.27 -0.89
N ARG A 149 -20.00 13.46 -0.08
CA ARG A 149 -20.24 13.34 1.37
C ARG A 149 -19.92 14.65 2.10
N LEU A 150 -18.80 15.29 1.74
CA LEU A 150 -18.39 16.58 2.30
C LEU A 150 -19.33 17.70 1.87
N ALA A 151 -19.74 17.77 0.61
CA ALA A 151 -20.71 18.76 0.14
C ALA A 151 -22.04 18.66 0.91
N ALA A 152 -22.55 17.44 1.13
CA ALA A 152 -23.75 17.22 1.92
C ALA A 152 -23.58 17.55 3.42
N TYR A 153 -22.38 17.37 3.96
CA TYR A 153 -22.05 17.79 5.33
C TYR A 153 -22.04 19.32 5.47
N LEU A 154 -21.40 20.02 4.53
CA LEU A 154 -21.32 21.47 4.50
C LEU A 154 -22.69 22.13 4.29
N ALA A 155 -23.56 21.56 3.46
CA ALA A 155 -24.90 22.10 3.23
C ALA A 155 -25.85 21.98 4.44
N ARG A 156 -25.50 21.17 5.44
CA ARG A 156 -26.28 21.00 6.68
C ARG A 156 -25.76 21.84 7.85
N ARG A 157 -24.68 22.58 7.61
CA ARG A 157 -24.03 23.43 8.61
C ARG A 157 -24.39 24.89 8.33
#